data_AF-A0A1Q7BL97-F1
#
_entry.id   AF-A0A1Q7BL97-F1
#
_cell.length_a   1.000
_cell.length_b   1.000
_cell.length_c   1.000
_cell.angle_alpha   90.00
_cell.angle_beta   90.00
_cell.angle_gamma   90.00
#
_symmetry.space_group_name_H-M   'P 1'
#
loop_
_entity.id
_entity.type
_entity.pdbx_description
1 polymer ?
#
loop_
_entity_poly.entity_id
_entity_poly.type
_entity_poly.pdbx_seq_one_letter_code
_entity_poly.pdbx_strand_id
1 'polypeptide(L)'
;MSVTDVFDIELDGAMSPARLDRFRKLLDLEPKGRLAEPEDEKFGHRALRDGEGERFWLGLWRITDESWNVNLWYEGPAPEHDVIDALRGEVLAAARELGFTVGRIRPEPAGPATVEPSIALPAGRALSVRMAGKLAVEARDTIGRILALHPENGGLSGLEYGWRYLRRDGTGRALVQLFFEDPDVTDVVLWYDGDVPDDDTVDGLRLQIGAVAAKAGLSIAAADPPPMPDEDTWERLGADAAGAANLDELWTRLSVPEGTALELRRGLLLAAMMSSAWTAPAPLLRTQALKFLTGTADPDGQWW
;
A
#
# COMPACT_ATOMS: atom_id res chain seq x y z
N MET A 1 27.62 16.26 8.62
CA MET A 1 26.50 16.42 7.67
C MET A 1 25.37 17.07 8.43
N SER A 2 24.63 18.00 7.83
CA SER A 2 23.56 18.74 8.51
C SER A 2 22.25 17.98 8.38
N VAL A 3 21.60 17.71 9.52
CA VAL A 3 20.20 17.26 9.55
C VAL A 3 19.33 18.44 9.14
N THR A 4 18.40 18.20 8.23
CA THR A 4 17.43 19.20 7.75
C THR A 4 16.03 18.73 8.09
N ASP A 5 15.33 19.52 8.90
CA ASP A 5 13.90 19.32 9.17
C ASP A 5 13.09 19.73 7.94
N VAL A 6 12.21 18.82 7.52
CA VAL A 6 11.33 19.00 6.35
C VAL A 6 9.98 19.53 6.79
N PHE A 7 9.37 18.86 7.76
CA PHE A 7 8.18 19.37 8.42
C PHE A 7 8.06 18.91 9.88
N ASP A 8 7.28 19.67 10.63
CA ASP A 8 6.80 19.40 11.97
C ASP A 8 5.29 19.60 12.01
N ILE A 9 4.56 18.62 12.55
CA ILE A 9 3.12 18.71 12.77
C ILE A 9 2.85 18.51 14.26
N GLU A 10 2.37 19.56 14.93
CA GLU A 10 1.88 19.50 16.30
C GLU A 10 0.43 18.96 16.30
N LEU A 11 0.17 17.97 17.16
CA LEU A 11 -1.12 17.30 17.32
C LEU A 11 -1.57 17.42 18.78
N ASP A 12 -2.76 17.96 18.99
CA ASP A 12 -3.35 18.14 20.31
C ASP A 12 -4.41 17.05 20.58
N GLY A 13 -4.30 16.44 21.76
CA GLY A 13 -5.17 15.39 22.26
C GLY A 13 -4.43 14.39 23.14
N ALA A 14 -5.15 13.82 24.11
CA ALA A 14 -4.60 12.76 24.94
C ALA A 14 -4.30 11.49 24.11
N MET A 15 -3.14 10.88 24.35
CA MET A 15 -2.75 9.62 23.71
C MET A 15 -2.95 8.46 24.69
N SER A 16 -3.91 7.58 24.43
CA SER A 16 -4.03 6.32 25.17
C SER A 16 -3.11 5.25 24.57
N PRO A 17 -2.79 4.16 25.29
CA PRO A 17 -2.00 3.06 24.73
C PRO A 17 -2.59 2.49 23.43
N ALA A 18 -3.92 2.29 23.39
CA ALA A 18 -4.60 1.80 22.19
C ALA A 18 -4.55 2.78 21.03
N ARG A 19 -4.64 4.10 21.32
CA ARG A 19 -4.53 5.16 20.30
C ARG A 19 -3.10 5.23 19.76
N LEU A 20 -2.08 5.12 20.62
CA LEU A 20 -0.67 5.08 20.24
C LEU A 20 -0.35 3.88 19.34
N ASP A 21 -0.80 2.69 19.71
CA ASP A 21 -0.60 1.49 18.91
C ASP A 21 -1.30 1.59 17.55
N ARG A 22 -2.48 2.21 17.49
CA ARG A 22 -3.16 2.47 16.21
C ARG A 22 -2.43 3.53 15.39
N PHE A 23 -1.96 4.62 16.00
CA PHE A 23 -1.19 5.67 15.34
C PHE A 23 0.09 5.11 14.69
N ARG A 24 0.81 4.25 15.43
CA ARG A 24 1.99 3.55 14.91
C ARG A 24 1.66 2.66 13.72
N LYS A 25 0.57 1.88 13.78
CA LYS A 25 0.16 1.02 12.67
C LYS A 25 -0.24 1.81 11.42
N LEU A 26 -0.98 2.90 11.59
CA LEU A 26 -1.43 3.73 10.47
C LEU A 26 -0.28 4.38 9.71
N LEU A 27 0.79 4.74 10.41
CA LEU A 27 1.97 5.38 9.82
C LEU A 27 3.17 4.44 9.64
N ASP A 28 2.96 3.14 9.87
CA ASP A 28 4.00 2.10 9.83
C ASP A 28 5.26 2.46 10.64
N LEU A 29 5.05 2.95 11.87
CA LEU A 29 6.12 3.32 12.79
C LEU A 29 6.57 2.11 13.60
N GLU A 30 7.88 1.88 13.64
CA GLU A 30 8.51 1.01 14.62
C GLU A 30 8.29 1.56 16.04
N PRO A 31 7.80 0.73 16.97
CA PRO A 31 7.56 1.16 18.34
C PRO A 31 8.84 1.62 19.04
N LYS A 32 8.76 2.77 19.71
CA LYS A 32 9.79 3.26 20.62
C LYS A 32 9.14 3.86 21.86
N GLY A 33 9.81 3.87 23.00
CA GLY A 33 9.31 4.47 24.24
C GLY A 33 8.09 3.76 24.86
N ARG A 34 7.81 4.09 26.12
CA ARG A 34 6.75 3.55 26.97
C ARG A 34 5.94 4.70 27.54
N LEU A 35 4.62 4.70 27.25
CA LEU A 35 3.77 5.86 27.55
C LEU A 35 3.70 6.19 29.05
N ALA A 36 3.86 5.17 29.91
CA ALA A 36 3.87 5.33 31.35
C ALA A 36 5.17 5.94 31.91
N GLU A 37 6.25 5.97 31.12
CA GLU A 37 7.53 6.56 31.53
C GLU A 37 7.55 8.04 31.11
N PRO A 38 7.54 9.00 32.06
CA PRO A 38 7.46 10.43 31.73
C PRO A 38 8.72 10.96 31.02
N GLU A 39 9.85 10.26 31.12
CA GLU A 39 11.12 10.64 30.48
C GLU A 39 11.23 10.17 29.02
N ASP A 40 10.35 9.27 28.57
CA ASP A 40 10.34 8.87 27.16
C ASP A 40 9.70 9.96 26.32
N GLU A 41 10.47 10.54 25.39
CA GLU A 41 9.98 11.59 24.50
C GLU A 41 9.70 11.05 23.08
N LYS A 42 10.35 9.97 22.65
CA LYS A 42 10.18 9.39 21.31
C LYS A 42 9.35 8.12 21.34
N PHE A 43 8.23 8.14 20.61
CA PHE A 43 7.22 7.09 20.65
C PHE A 43 7.10 6.25 19.38
N GLY A 44 7.78 6.63 18.30
CA GLY A 44 7.85 5.80 17.10
C GLY A 44 8.75 6.41 16.04
N HIS A 45 9.15 5.59 15.08
CA HIS A 45 9.82 6.08 13.88
C HIS A 45 9.63 5.17 12.68
N ARG A 46 9.73 5.74 11.48
CA ARG A 46 9.79 5.01 10.21
C ARG A 46 10.99 5.51 9.42
N ALA A 47 11.93 4.61 9.15
CA ALA A 47 13.04 4.87 8.24
C ALA A 47 12.52 4.75 6.81
N LEU A 48 12.51 5.86 6.08
CA LEU A 48 12.12 5.93 4.65
C LEU A 48 13.34 5.76 3.74
N ARG A 49 14.51 6.14 4.25
CA ARG A 49 15.84 5.85 3.71
C ARG A 49 16.84 5.75 4.86
N ASP A 50 17.68 4.71 4.87
CA ASP A 50 18.75 4.55 5.87
C ASP A 50 19.97 3.89 5.22
N GLY A 51 20.90 4.73 4.76
CA GLY A 51 22.16 4.36 4.12
C GLY A 51 23.34 5.13 4.70
N GLU A 52 24.55 4.78 4.28
CA GLU A 52 25.77 5.44 4.79
C GLU A 52 25.79 6.94 4.40
N GLY A 53 25.50 7.80 5.38
CA GLY A 53 25.41 9.25 5.18
C GLY A 53 24.09 9.76 4.59
N GLU A 54 23.11 8.89 4.37
CA GLU A 54 21.78 9.25 3.89
C GLU A 54 20.70 8.73 4.84
N ARG A 55 19.96 9.65 5.45
CA ARG A 55 18.83 9.31 6.32
C ARG A 55 17.62 10.10 5.89
N PHE A 56 16.46 9.47 5.88
CA PHE A 56 15.17 10.13 5.72
C PHE A 56 14.15 9.47 6.63
N TRP A 57 13.71 10.17 7.68
CA TRP A 57 13.06 9.55 8.84
C TRP A 57 11.83 10.33 9.28
N LEU A 58 10.75 9.61 9.54
CA LEU A 58 9.55 10.12 10.20
C LEU A 58 9.60 9.73 11.68
N GLY A 59 9.32 10.66 12.60
CA GLY A 59 9.35 10.44 14.04
C GLY A 59 8.06 10.88 14.72
N LEU A 60 7.62 10.14 15.74
CA LEU A 60 6.55 10.54 16.65
C LEU A 60 7.15 10.86 18.02
N TRP A 61 6.83 12.04 18.54
CA TRP A 61 7.36 12.58 19.79
C TRP A 61 6.24 13.09 20.69
N ARG A 62 6.45 12.95 22.00
CA ARG A 62 5.60 13.57 23.04
C ARG A 62 6.19 14.93 23.39
N ILE A 63 5.37 15.98 23.33
CA ILE A 63 5.70 17.29 23.88
C ILE A 63 5.16 17.37 25.31
N THR A 64 3.88 17.03 25.49
CA THR A 64 3.19 16.92 26.78
C THR A 64 2.24 15.73 26.74
N ASP A 65 1.56 15.41 27.84
CA ASP A 65 0.57 14.32 27.86
C ASP A 65 -0.63 14.56 26.92
N GLU A 66 -0.87 15.81 26.52
CA GLU A 66 -1.94 16.21 25.59
C GLU A 66 -1.42 16.81 24.27
N SER A 67 -0.11 16.83 24.03
CA SER A 67 0.46 17.43 22.82
C SER A 67 1.61 16.60 22.28
N TRP A 68 1.57 16.35 20.97
CA TRP A 68 2.45 15.43 20.26
C TRP A 68 3.03 16.13 19.05
N ASN A 69 4.21 15.69 18.61
CA ASN A 69 4.84 16.16 17.39
C ASN A 69 5.12 14.98 16.48
N VAL A 70 4.80 15.16 15.21
CA VAL A 70 5.29 14.28 14.14
C VAL A 70 6.23 15.10 13.28
N ASN A 71 7.48 14.65 13.17
CA ASN A 71 8.49 15.33 12.38
C ASN A 71 9.07 14.46 11.28
N LEU A 72 9.40 15.11 10.17
CA LEU A 72 10.09 14.51 9.04
C LEU A 72 11.41 15.25 8.86
N TRP A 73 12.52 14.52 8.81
CA TRP A 73 13.84 15.10 8.60
C TRP A 73 14.70 14.20 7.71
N TYR A 74 15.71 14.79 7.09
CA TYR A 74 16.71 14.05 6.31
C TYR A 74 18.15 14.49 6.59
N GLU A 75 19.07 13.60 6.28
CA GLU A 75 20.51 13.79 6.19
C GLU A 75 20.92 13.31 4.79
N GLY A 76 21.70 14.09 4.04
CA GLY A 76 22.08 13.75 2.65
C GLY A 76 21.22 14.47 1.59
N PRO A 77 20.96 13.84 0.42
CA PRO A 77 20.16 14.43 -0.64
C PRO A 77 18.73 14.77 -0.19
N ALA A 78 18.22 15.91 -0.64
CA ALA A 78 16.84 16.30 -0.36
C ALA A 78 15.85 15.30 -0.97
N PRO A 79 14.85 14.83 -0.20
CA PRO A 79 13.73 14.06 -0.73
C PRO A 79 12.93 14.88 -1.74
N GLU A 80 12.28 14.19 -2.69
CA GLU A 80 11.38 14.83 -3.65
C GLU A 80 10.16 15.44 -2.94
N HIS A 81 9.69 16.60 -3.40
CA HIS A 81 8.60 17.35 -2.76
C HIS A 81 7.29 16.55 -2.68
N ASP A 82 7.00 15.73 -3.68
CA ASP A 82 5.82 14.89 -3.72
C ASP A 82 5.82 13.79 -2.66
N VAL A 83 6.98 13.21 -2.35
CA VAL A 83 7.15 12.25 -1.24
C VAL A 83 6.88 12.94 0.09
N ILE A 84 7.39 14.16 0.25
CA ILE A 84 7.18 14.99 1.44
C ILE A 84 5.69 15.30 1.64
N ASP A 85 5.01 15.71 0.57
CA ASP A 85 3.58 16.04 0.60
C ASP A 85 2.71 14.81 0.88
N ALA A 86 3.06 13.66 0.31
CA ALA A 86 2.36 12.39 0.57
C ALA A 86 2.46 11.99 2.05
N LEU A 87 3.67 12.03 2.63
CA LEU A 87 3.88 11.73 4.05
C LEU A 87 3.17 12.72 4.96
N ARG A 88 3.13 14.01 4.59
CA ARG A 88 2.34 15.01 5.31
C ARG A 88 0.86 14.64 5.31
N GLY A 89 0.33 14.22 4.16
CA GLY A 89 -1.04 13.74 4.01
C GLY A 89 -1.34 12.53 4.88
N GLU A 90 -0.46 11.53 4.91
CA GLU A 90 -0.58 10.34 5.77
C GLU A 90 -0.73 10.73 7.25
N VAL A 91 0.13 11.63 7.74
CA VAL A 91 0.10 12.11 9.14
C VAL A 91 -1.21 12.82 9.46
N LEU A 92 -1.66 13.74 8.60
CA LEU A 92 -2.90 14.48 8.81
C LEU A 92 -4.12 13.56 8.78
N ALA A 93 -4.12 12.55 7.92
CA ALA A 93 -5.19 11.58 7.82
C ALA A 93 -5.26 10.67 9.06
N ALA A 94 -4.10 10.19 9.56
CA ALA A 94 -4.02 9.43 10.81
C ALA A 94 -4.45 10.26 12.03
N ALA A 95 -4.03 11.53 12.09
CA ALA A 95 -4.45 12.46 13.13
C ALA A 95 -5.98 12.62 13.15
N ARG A 96 -6.59 12.85 11.99
CA ARG A 96 -8.04 12.97 11.82
C ARG A 96 -8.78 11.70 12.25
N GLU A 97 -8.33 10.53 11.79
CA GLU A 97 -8.95 9.23 12.15
C GLU A 97 -8.98 9.01 13.66
N LEU A 98 -7.91 9.41 14.34
CA LEU A 98 -7.75 9.20 15.78
C LEU A 98 -8.34 10.33 16.63
N GLY A 99 -8.89 11.36 15.98
CA GLY A 99 -9.54 12.50 16.63
C GLY A 99 -8.57 13.49 17.29
N PHE A 100 -7.35 13.62 16.76
CA PHE A 100 -6.45 14.71 17.15
C PHE A 100 -6.88 16.03 16.50
N THR A 101 -6.66 17.11 17.23
CA THR A 101 -6.70 18.45 16.64
C THR A 101 -5.31 18.76 16.08
N VAL A 102 -5.23 19.16 14.82
CA VAL A 102 -3.95 19.60 14.26
C VAL A 102 -3.70 21.03 14.72
N GLY A 103 -2.63 21.24 15.48
CA GLY A 103 -2.22 22.54 15.99
C GLY A 103 -1.44 23.31 14.94
N ARG A 104 -0.11 23.23 15.02
CA ARG A 104 0.81 23.94 14.12
C ARG A 104 1.46 22.99 13.11
N ILE A 105 1.60 23.46 11.87
CA ILE A 105 2.42 22.82 10.83
C ILE A 105 3.58 23.76 10.49
N ARG A 106 4.82 23.24 10.47
CA ARG A 106 6.02 23.97 10.02
C ARG A 106 6.77 23.16 8.96
N PRO A 107 7.36 23.79 7.92
CA PRO A 107 7.03 25.14 7.47
C PRO A 107 5.52 25.26 7.20
N GLU A 108 4.98 26.46 7.41
CA GLU A 108 3.58 26.72 7.06
C GLU A 108 3.43 26.42 5.56
N PRO A 109 2.41 25.63 5.15
CA PRO A 109 2.20 25.36 3.73
C PRO A 109 2.11 26.70 2.98
N ALA A 110 2.70 26.78 1.78
CA ALA A 110 2.94 28.05 1.06
C ALA A 110 1.66 28.76 0.54
N GLY A 111 0.50 28.47 1.11
CA GLY A 111 -0.79 29.10 0.85
C GLY A 111 -1.86 28.45 1.73
N PRO A 112 -3.16 28.87 1.65
CA PRO A 112 -4.21 27.93 2.00
C PRO A 112 -3.87 26.65 1.24
N ALA A 113 -4.02 25.49 1.85
CA ALA A 113 -4.11 24.30 1.05
C ALA A 113 -5.32 24.52 0.12
N THR A 114 -5.12 25.12 -1.06
CA THR A 114 -5.43 24.40 -2.26
C THR A 114 -4.73 23.08 -2.05
N VAL A 115 -5.48 22.16 -1.43
CA VAL A 115 -5.50 20.80 -1.91
C VAL A 115 -5.70 20.98 -3.41
N GLU A 116 -4.59 21.16 -4.14
CA GLU A 116 -4.58 20.74 -5.53
C GLU A 116 -5.18 19.34 -5.44
N PRO A 117 -6.27 19.07 -6.18
CA PRO A 117 -6.98 17.80 -6.05
C PRO A 117 -5.93 16.70 -6.04
N SER A 118 -5.86 15.98 -4.92
CA SER A 118 -4.65 15.31 -4.42
C SER A 118 -4.05 14.28 -5.38
N ILE A 119 -4.77 13.92 -6.45
CA ILE A 119 -4.28 13.36 -7.70
C ILE A 119 -5.19 13.99 -8.77
N ALA A 120 -4.67 14.74 -9.75
CA ALA A 120 -5.41 14.89 -10.99
C ALA A 120 -5.52 13.47 -11.59
N LEU A 121 -6.73 12.90 -11.62
CA LEU A 121 -6.95 11.55 -12.14
C LEU A 121 -6.26 11.42 -13.50
N PRO A 122 -5.38 10.42 -13.68
CA PRO A 122 -4.71 10.23 -14.96
C PRO A 122 -5.76 10.10 -16.09
N ALA A 123 -5.46 10.67 -17.26
CA ALA A 123 -6.46 10.87 -18.32
C ALA A 123 -6.90 9.57 -19.02
N GLY A 124 -6.06 8.53 -18.96
CA GLY A 124 -6.31 7.22 -19.57
C GLY A 124 -6.76 6.17 -18.55
N ARG A 125 -7.49 5.17 -19.03
CA ARG A 125 -7.90 4.00 -18.26
C ARG A 125 -7.50 2.73 -18.99
N ALA A 126 -6.72 1.87 -18.36
CA ALA A 126 -6.21 0.62 -18.94
C ALA A 126 -6.97 -0.62 -18.41
N LEU A 127 -7.52 -0.54 -17.20
CA LEU A 127 -8.32 -1.60 -16.60
C LEU A 127 -9.44 -0.99 -15.74
N SER A 128 -10.63 -1.56 -15.79
CA SER A 128 -11.75 -1.23 -14.90
C SER A 128 -12.46 -2.52 -14.53
N VAL A 129 -12.64 -2.78 -13.24
CA VAL A 129 -13.36 -3.95 -12.75
C VAL A 129 -14.37 -3.52 -11.71
N ARG A 130 -15.65 -3.79 -11.98
CA ARG A 130 -16.76 -3.59 -11.07
C ARG A 130 -17.11 -4.89 -10.37
N MET A 131 -17.12 -4.86 -9.05
CA MET A 131 -17.47 -5.97 -8.18
C MET A 131 -18.76 -5.64 -7.43
N ALA A 132 -19.65 -6.62 -7.33
CA ALA A 132 -20.92 -6.52 -6.63
C ALA A 132 -20.96 -7.50 -5.45
N GLY A 133 -21.47 -7.04 -4.32
CA GLY A 133 -21.64 -7.81 -3.10
C GLY A 133 -21.31 -6.99 -1.85
N LYS A 134 -21.91 -7.39 -0.73
CA LYS A 134 -21.70 -6.72 0.54
C LYS A 134 -20.27 -6.93 1.02
N LEU A 135 -19.49 -5.85 1.09
CA LEU A 135 -18.10 -5.93 1.45
C LEU A 135 -17.87 -5.70 2.96
N ALA A 136 -17.62 -6.79 3.69
CA ALA A 136 -17.26 -6.75 5.11
C ALA A 136 -15.97 -5.95 5.33
N VAL A 137 -15.82 -5.33 6.51
CA VAL A 137 -14.65 -4.49 6.84
C VAL A 137 -13.34 -5.27 6.71
N GLU A 138 -13.31 -6.51 7.19
CA GLU A 138 -12.16 -7.41 7.12
C GLU A 138 -11.77 -7.77 5.67
N ALA A 139 -12.75 -7.81 4.78
CA ALA A 139 -12.53 -8.06 3.36
C ALA A 139 -11.95 -6.82 2.66
N ARG A 140 -12.24 -5.60 3.12
CA ARG A 140 -11.60 -4.35 2.63
C ARG A 140 -10.10 -4.36 2.91
N ASP A 141 -9.72 -4.72 4.13
CA ASP A 141 -8.30 -4.86 4.51
C ASP A 141 -7.59 -5.95 3.72
N THR A 142 -8.32 -6.99 3.33
CA THR A 142 -7.80 -8.09 2.52
C THR A 142 -7.58 -7.65 1.08
N ILE A 143 -8.53 -6.94 0.47
CA ILE A 143 -8.39 -6.31 -0.85
C ILE A 143 -7.17 -5.38 -0.86
N GLY A 144 -7.09 -4.45 0.10
CA GLY A 144 -6.00 -3.50 0.20
C GLY A 144 -4.63 -4.18 0.31
N ARG A 145 -4.51 -5.23 1.12
CA ARG A 145 -3.24 -5.98 1.26
C ARG A 145 -2.84 -6.73 0.00
N ILE A 146 -3.76 -7.45 -0.65
CA ILE A 146 -3.42 -8.24 -1.85
C ILE A 146 -3.07 -7.31 -3.02
N LEU A 147 -3.83 -6.23 -3.19
CA LEU A 147 -3.56 -5.19 -4.17
C LEU A 147 -2.50 -4.18 -3.72
N ALA A 148 -1.81 -4.43 -2.59
CA ALA A 148 -0.83 -3.54 -1.95
C ALA A 148 -1.17 -2.05 -2.07
N LEU A 149 -2.43 -1.70 -1.76
CA LEU A 149 -2.92 -0.34 -1.81
C LEU A 149 -2.50 0.39 -0.54
N HIS A 150 -2.06 1.63 -0.68
CA HIS A 150 -1.98 2.57 0.42
C HIS A 150 -3.41 2.85 0.90
N PRO A 151 -3.68 2.74 2.21
CA PRO A 151 -4.97 3.09 2.75
C PRO A 151 -5.20 4.58 2.56
N GLU A 152 -6.27 4.95 1.87
CA GLU A 152 -6.68 6.34 1.79
C GLU A 152 -7.66 6.61 2.92
N ASN A 153 -7.16 7.27 3.97
CA ASN A 153 -8.01 7.69 5.08
C ASN A 153 -8.82 8.91 4.66
N GLY A 154 -9.92 8.67 3.93
CA GLY A 154 -10.94 9.64 3.56
C GLY A 154 -10.54 10.57 2.41
N GLY A 155 -10.46 10.01 1.20
CA GLY A 155 -10.22 10.73 -0.05
C GLY A 155 -11.23 11.86 -0.29
N LEU A 156 -11.04 12.63 -1.38
CA LEU A 156 -11.73 13.89 -1.64
C LEU A 156 -13.27 13.79 -1.63
N SER A 157 -13.80 12.59 -1.88
CA SER A 157 -15.24 12.28 -1.90
C SER A 157 -15.74 11.46 -0.69
N GLY A 158 -14.84 10.90 0.13
CA GLY A 158 -15.18 9.90 1.16
C GLY A 158 -15.51 8.49 0.62
N LEU A 159 -15.35 8.25 -0.69
CA LEU A 159 -15.65 6.98 -1.37
C LEU A 159 -14.39 6.20 -1.79
N GLU A 160 -13.21 6.80 -1.63
CA GLU A 160 -11.91 6.22 -1.97
C GLU A 160 -11.31 5.53 -0.75
N TYR A 161 -10.84 4.29 -0.93
CA TYR A 161 -10.37 3.44 0.17
C TYR A 161 -8.92 2.98 0.01
N GLY A 162 -8.33 3.14 -1.17
CA GLY A 162 -6.89 2.97 -1.34
C GLY A 162 -6.41 3.06 -2.77
N TRP A 163 -5.11 3.31 -2.91
CA TRP A 163 -4.44 3.46 -4.19
C TRP A 163 -2.98 3.00 -4.15
N ARG A 164 -2.39 2.67 -5.29
CA ARG A 164 -0.93 2.53 -5.44
C ARG A 164 -0.47 2.96 -6.83
N TYR A 165 0.69 3.59 -6.90
CA TYR A 165 1.37 3.75 -8.18
C TYR A 165 2.08 2.44 -8.56
N LEU A 166 1.82 1.93 -9.76
CA LEU A 166 2.63 0.87 -10.37
C LEU A 166 3.88 1.44 -11.03
N ARG A 167 3.74 2.65 -11.58
CA ARG A 167 4.79 3.41 -12.24
C ARG A 167 4.58 4.89 -11.97
N ARG A 168 5.67 5.58 -11.65
CA ARG A 168 5.74 7.04 -11.54
C ARG A 168 7.15 7.47 -11.88
N ASP A 169 7.37 7.79 -13.16
CA ASP A 169 8.68 8.18 -13.67
C ASP A 169 8.53 9.22 -14.79
N GLY A 170 9.64 9.53 -15.47
CA GLY A 170 9.65 10.53 -16.55
C GLY A 170 8.85 10.14 -17.81
N THR A 171 8.37 8.90 -17.93
CA THR A 171 7.57 8.40 -19.05
C THR A 171 6.07 8.45 -18.77
N GLY A 172 5.69 8.55 -17.49
CA GLY A 172 4.29 8.69 -17.10
C GLY A 172 3.97 8.13 -15.73
N ARG A 173 2.67 8.03 -15.47
CA ARG A 173 2.09 7.55 -14.21
C ARG A 173 1.10 6.43 -14.52
N ALA A 174 1.11 5.38 -13.71
CA ALA A 174 0.10 4.33 -13.70
C ALA A 174 -0.36 4.09 -12.26
N LEU A 175 -1.65 4.28 -12.00
CA LEU A 175 -2.26 4.31 -10.67
C LEU A 175 -3.38 3.27 -10.59
N VAL A 176 -3.27 2.33 -9.67
CA VAL A 176 -4.40 1.47 -9.28
C VAL A 176 -5.16 2.16 -8.16
N GLN A 177 -6.48 2.22 -8.28
CA GLN A 177 -7.35 2.84 -7.28
C GLN A 177 -8.58 1.97 -7.00
N LEU A 178 -8.97 1.92 -5.73
CA LEU A 178 -10.14 1.22 -5.20
C LEU A 178 -11.21 2.24 -4.76
N PHE A 179 -12.40 2.11 -5.34
CA PHE A 179 -13.56 2.95 -5.07
C PHE A 179 -14.72 2.14 -4.52
N PHE A 180 -15.57 2.81 -3.75
CA PHE A 180 -16.84 2.28 -3.28
C PHE A 180 -17.94 3.26 -3.68
N GLU A 181 -18.67 2.97 -4.75
CA GLU A 181 -19.81 3.81 -5.15
C GLU A 181 -20.96 3.71 -4.14
N ASP A 182 -21.15 2.52 -3.58
CA ASP A 182 -22.16 2.16 -2.58
C ASP A 182 -21.62 1.00 -1.71
N PRO A 183 -22.11 0.77 -0.48
CA PRO A 183 -21.80 -0.40 0.35
C PRO A 183 -21.73 -1.77 -0.37
N ASP A 184 -22.48 -1.96 -1.45
CA ASP A 184 -22.53 -3.23 -2.20
C ASP A 184 -21.83 -3.19 -3.56
N VAL A 185 -21.19 -2.07 -3.93
CA VAL A 185 -20.48 -1.90 -5.22
C VAL A 185 -19.07 -1.40 -4.98
N THR A 186 -18.09 -2.14 -5.50
CA THR A 186 -16.67 -1.82 -5.38
C THR A 186 -16.02 -1.82 -6.75
N ASP A 187 -15.34 -0.73 -7.12
CA ASP A 187 -14.63 -0.62 -8.39
C ASP A 187 -13.12 -0.62 -8.14
N VAL A 188 -12.37 -1.35 -8.97
CA VAL A 188 -10.90 -1.24 -9.07
C VAL A 188 -10.55 -0.74 -10.45
N VAL A 189 -9.78 0.34 -10.54
CA VAL A 189 -9.43 0.96 -11.82
C VAL A 189 -7.92 1.19 -11.90
N LEU A 190 -7.34 0.86 -13.06
CA LEU A 190 -5.98 1.24 -13.43
C LEU A 190 -6.04 2.47 -14.35
N TRP A 191 -5.66 3.61 -13.81
CA TRP A 191 -5.50 4.86 -14.52
C TRP A 191 -4.08 5.02 -15.03
N TYR A 192 -3.88 5.75 -16.12
CA TYR A 192 -2.56 6.14 -16.59
C TYR A 192 -2.52 7.52 -17.26
N ASP A 193 -1.33 8.12 -17.25
CA ASP A 193 -0.98 9.37 -17.91
C ASP A 193 0.42 9.19 -18.52
N GLY A 194 0.60 9.56 -19.78
CA GLY A 194 1.76 9.16 -20.59
C GLY A 194 1.60 7.77 -21.20
N ASP A 195 2.61 6.92 -21.08
CA ASP A 195 2.62 5.59 -21.71
C ASP A 195 1.50 4.68 -21.16
N VAL A 196 0.88 3.90 -22.04
CA VAL A 196 -0.11 2.89 -21.63
C VAL A 196 0.61 1.76 -20.88
N PRO A 197 0.07 1.26 -19.74
CA PRO A 197 0.58 0.03 -19.11
C PRO A 197 0.59 -1.13 -20.10
N ASP A 198 1.64 -1.96 -20.05
CA ASP A 198 1.75 -3.13 -20.91
C ASP A 198 0.74 -4.24 -20.55
N ASP A 199 0.57 -5.18 -21.48
CA ASP A 199 -0.38 -6.29 -21.33
C ASP A 199 -0.06 -7.15 -20.10
N ASP A 200 1.22 -7.39 -19.79
CA ASP A 200 1.65 -8.15 -18.60
C ASP A 200 1.19 -7.47 -17.30
N THR A 201 1.29 -6.15 -17.23
CA THR A 201 0.82 -5.34 -16.09
C THR A 201 -0.69 -5.44 -15.95
N VAL A 202 -1.43 -5.29 -17.05
CA VAL A 202 -2.90 -5.37 -17.06
C VAL A 202 -3.37 -6.79 -16.68
N ASP A 203 -2.78 -7.83 -17.27
CA ASP A 203 -3.11 -9.22 -16.98
C ASP A 203 -2.74 -9.62 -15.55
N GLY A 204 -1.56 -9.21 -15.08
CA GLY A 204 -1.15 -9.39 -13.69
C GLY A 204 -2.14 -8.79 -12.70
N LEU A 205 -2.68 -7.60 -12.98
CA LEU A 205 -3.70 -6.97 -12.16
C LEU A 205 -5.08 -7.64 -12.27
N ARG A 206 -5.48 -8.10 -13.45
CA ARG A 206 -6.73 -8.88 -13.61
C ARG A 206 -6.68 -10.15 -12.77
N LEU A 207 -5.53 -10.84 -12.75
CA LEU A 207 -5.34 -12.01 -11.89
C LEU A 207 -5.43 -11.63 -10.40
N GLN A 208 -4.79 -10.54 -9.99
CA GLN A 208 -4.87 -10.06 -8.61
C GLN A 208 -6.32 -9.72 -8.20
N ILE A 209 -7.04 -8.94 -9.01
CA ILE A 209 -8.41 -8.50 -8.71
C ILE A 209 -9.38 -9.69 -8.70
N GLY A 210 -9.26 -10.63 -9.64
CA GLY A 210 -10.09 -11.83 -9.66
C GLY A 210 -9.92 -12.70 -8.42
N ALA A 211 -8.68 -12.93 -7.99
CA ALA A 211 -8.39 -13.68 -6.76
C ALA A 211 -8.97 -12.98 -5.53
N VAL A 212 -8.85 -11.65 -5.46
CA VAL A 212 -9.40 -10.83 -4.39
C VAL A 212 -10.93 -10.90 -4.35
N ALA A 213 -11.60 -10.74 -5.50
CA ALA A 213 -13.05 -10.84 -5.60
C ALA A 213 -13.54 -12.20 -5.10
N ALA A 214 -12.91 -13.29 -5.57
CA ALA A 214 -13.24 -14.65 -5.15
C ALA A 214 -13.03 -14.85 -3.63
N LYS A 215 -11.91 -14.38 -3.06
CA LYS A 215 -11.63 -14.47 -1.62
C LYS A 215 -12.58 -13.65 -0.78
N ALA A 216 -13.02 -12.50 -1.28
CA ALA A 216 -13.97 -11.61 -0.60
C ALA A 216 -15.43 -12.04 -0.80
N GLY A 217 -15.71 -13.05 -1.63
CA GLY A 217 -17.07 -13.48 -1.97
C GLY A 217 -17.83 -12.46 -2.82
N LEU A 218 -17.11 -11.62 -3.57
CA LEU A 218 -17.69 -10.65 -4.49
C LEU A 218 -17.86 -11.26 -5.88
N SER A 219 -18.91 -10.82 -6.58
CA SER A 219 -19.13 -11.19 -7.99
C SER A 219 -18.58 -10.10 -8.90
N ILE A 220 -17.89 -10.46 -9.98
CA ILE A 220 -17.52 -9.50 -11.02
C ILE A 220 -18.78 -9.15 -11.82
N ALA A 221 -19.23 -7.90 -11.74
CA ALA A 221 -20.39 -7.41 -12.47
C ALA A 221 -20.02 -6.85 -13.86
N ALA A 222 -18.83 -6.24 -13.98
CA ALA A 222 -18.30 -5.75 -15.26
C ALA A 222 -16.76 -5.72 -15.21
N ALA A 223 -16.12 -5.90 -16.37
CA ALA A 223 -14.68 -5.75 -16.49
C ALA A 223 -14.30 -5.28 -17.90
N ASP A 224 -13.28 -4.45 -17.97
CA ASP A 224 -12.71 -3.90 -19.20
C ASP A 224 -11.18 -3.79 -19.02
N PRO A 225 -10.37 -4.63 -19.70
CA PRO A 225 -10.78 -5.65 -20.68
C PRO A 225 -11.30 -6.95 -20.02
N PRO A 226 -12.27 -7.65 -20.65
CA PRO A 226 -12.65 -9.02 -20.31
C PRO A 226 -11.71 -10.06 -20.95
N PRO A 227 -11.77 -11.35 -20.55
CA PRO A 227 -12.55 -11.93 -19.45
C PRO A 227 -11.87 -11.81 -18.08
N MET A 228 -12.61 -11.73 -16.97
CA MET A 228 -11.99 -11.92 -15.67
C MET A 228 -11.68 -13.41 -15.45
N PRO A 229 -10.58 -13.73 -14.74
CA PRO A 229 -10.22 -15.11 -14.45
C PRO A 229 -11.26 -15.79 -13.57
N ASP A 230 -11.57 -17.02 -13.94
CA ASP A 230 -12.47 -17.95 -13.26
C ASP A 230 -11.70 -19.15 -12.69
N GLU A 231 -12.41 -20.11 -12.10
CA GLU A 231 -11.83 -21.33 -11.52
C GLU A 231 -10.97 -22.11 -12.54
N ASP A 232 -11.47 -22.29 -13.76
CA ASP A 232 -10.74 -22.97 -14.84
C ASP A 232 -9.45 -22.21 -15.22
N THR A 233 -9.49 -20.87 -15.20
CA THR A 233 -8.30 -20.05 -15.42
C THR A 233 -7.26 -20.26 -14.32
N TRP A 234 -7.67 -20.33 -13.05
CA TRP A 234 -6.77 -20.60 -11.93
C TRP A 234 -6.16 -21.98 -12.00
N GLU A 235 -6.96 -23.01 -12.26
CA GLU A 235 -6.45 -24.38 -12.41
C GLU A 235 -5.44 -24.45 -13.56
N ARG A 236 -5.76 -23.87 -14.72
CA ARG A 236 -4.86 -23.89 -15.88
C ARG A 236 -3.54 -23.17 -15.62
N LEU A 237 -3.56 -22.02 -14.96
CA LEU A 237 -2.35 -21.22 -14.69
C LEU A 237 -1.56 -21.75 -13.49
N GLY A 238 -2.23 -22.41 -12.55
CA GLY A 238 -1.66 -22.86 -11.28
C GLY A 238 -1.28 -24.35 -11.22
N ALA A 239 -1.79 -25.19 -12.13
CA ALA A 239 -1.66 -26.65 -12.05
C ALA A 239 -0.21 -27.13 -11.83
N ASP A 240 0.75 -26.51 -12.53
CA ASP A 240 2.16 -26.92 -12.48
C ASP A 240 2.88 -26.49 -11.19
N ALA A 241 2.25 -25.65 -10.36
CA ALA A 241 2.79 -25.25 -9.05
C ALA A 241 2.87 -26.43 -8.05
N ALA A 242 2.18 -27.53 -8.32
CA ALA A 242 1.99 -28.62 -7.37
C ALA A 242 3.33 -29.24 -6.92
N GLY A 243 3.60 -29.18 -5.61
CA GLY A 243 4.81 -29.77 -5.02
C GLY A 243 6.07 -28.90 -5.10
N ALA A 244 5.96 -27.64 -5.51
CA ALA A 244 7.06 -26.68 -5.36
C ALA A 244 7.46 -26.52 -3.87
N ALA A 245 8.75 -26.61 -3.56
CA ALA A 245 9.26 -26.48 -2.20
C ALA A 245 9.48 -25.01 -1.78
N ASN A 246 9.75 -24.14 -2.75
CA ASN A 246 10.07 -22.72 -2.58
C ASN A 246 9.65 -21.91 -3.82
N LEU A 247 9.82 -20.60 -3.76
CA LEU A 247 9.37 -19.67 -4.81
C LEU A 247 10.16 -19.81 -6.12
N ASP A 248 11.45 -20.11 -6.07
CA ASP A 248 12.27 -20.31 -7.27
C ASP A 248 11.85 -21.56 -8.05
N GLU A 249 11.57 -22.65 -7.34
CA GLU A 249 11.04 -23.87 -7.92
C GLU A 249 9.63 -23.63 -8.50
N LEU A 250 8.79 -22.84 -7.81
CA LEU A 250 7.49 -22.43 -8.32
C LEU A 250 7.63 -21.70 -9.66
N TRP A 251 8.50 -20.70 -9.77
CA TRP A 251 8.70 -19.96 -11.02
C TRP A 251 9.24 -20.84 -12.14
N THR A 252 10.15 -21.75 -11.81
CA THR A 252 10.67 -22.72 -12.78
C THR A 252 9.55 -23.59 -13.34
N ARG A 253 8.67 -24.10 -12.46
CA ARG A 253 7.55 -24.97 -12.85
C ARG A 253 6.50 -24.23 -13.66
N LEU A 254 6.15 -23.01 -13.25
CA LEU A 254 5.22 -22.14 -13.97
C LEU A 254 5.84 -21.55 -15.26
N SER A 255 7.10 -21.89 -15.58
CA SER A 255 7.83 -21.38 -16.75
C SER A 255 7.85 -19.84 -16.80
N VAL A 256 8.00 -19.19 -15.64
CA VAL A 256 8.01 -17.73 -15.50
C VAL A 256 9.46 -17.21 -15.59
N PRO A 257 9.83 -16.48 -16.67
CA PRO A 257 11.18 -15.93 -16.79
C PRO A 257 11.50 -14.89 -15.70
N GLU A 258 12.79 -14.73 -15.38
CA GLU A 258 13.27 -13.77 -14.39
C GLU A 258 12.88 -12.31 -14.73
N GLY A 259 12.85 -11.97 -16.01
CA GLY A 259 12.45 -10.64 -16.51
C GLY A 259 10.94 -10.38 -16.62
N THR A 260 10.10 -11.30 -16.14
CA THR A 260 8.64 -11.11 -16.16
C THR A 260 8.24 -9.93 -15.29
N ALA A 261 7.33 -9.09 -15.78
CA ALA A 261 6.82 -7.94 -15.02
C ALA A 261 6.33 -8.37 -13.63
N LEU A 262 6.65 -7.55 -12.62
CA LEU A 262 6.33 -7.86 -11.21
C LEU A 262 4.84 -8.13 -11.00
N GLU A 263 3.98 -7.33 -11.63
CA GLU A 263 2.53 -7.46 -11.53
C GLU A 263 2.02 -8.79 -12.10
N LEU A 264 2.59 -9.26 -13.21
CA LEU A 264 2.28 -10.58 -13.77
C LEU A 264 2.75 -11.70 -12.84
N ARG A 265 3.95 -11.60 -12.25
CA ARG A 265 4.43 -12.58 -11.26
C ARG A 265 3.52 -12.64 -10.03
N ARG A 266 3.06 -11.49 -9.51
CA ARG A 266 2.06 -11.42 -8.41
C ARG A 266 0.75 -12.10 -8.81
N GLY A 267 0.26 -11.81 -10.02
CA GLY A 267 -0.94 -12.43 -10.57
C GLY A 267 -0.83 -13.95 -10.69
N LEU A 268 0.27 -14.47 -11.24
CA LEU A 268 0.52 -15.90 -11.39
C LEU A 268 0.69 -16.61 -10.04
N LEU A 269 1.30 -15.96 -9.05
CA LEU A 269 1.35 -16.49 -7.68
C LEU A 269 -0.05 -16.69 -7.11
N LEU A 270 -0.91 -15.69 -7.26
CA LEU A 270 -2.29 -15.77 -6.77
C LEU A 270 -3.07 -16.83 -7.54
N ALA A 271 -2.88 -16.95 -8.86
CA ALA A 271 -3.47 -18.02 -9.65
C ALA A 271 -3.08 -19.39 -9.09
N ALA A 272 -1.79 -19.62 -8.83
CA ALA A 272 -1.31 -20.83 -8.17
C ALA A 272 -2.00 -21.03 -6.82
N MET A 273 -2.06 -20.00 -5.97
CA MET A 273 -2.71 -20.04 -4.66
C MET A 273 -4.22 -20.31 -4.69
N MET A 274 -4.89 -19.96 -5.79
CA MET A 274 -6.31 -20.19 -6.00
C MET A 274 -6.62 -21.57 -6.59
N SER A 275 -5.62 -22.24 -7.18
CA SER A 275 -5.76 -23.57 -7.77
C SER A 275 -5.63 -24.71 -6.74
N SER A 276 -6.09 -25.89 -7.14
CA SER A 276 -5.96 -27.15 -6.41
C SER A 276 -4.52 -27.53 -6.09
N ALA A 277 -3.54 -27.07 -6.89
CA ALA A 277 -2.12 -27.27 -6.66
C ALA A 277 -1.63 -26.69 -5.32
N TRP A 278 -2.36 -25.72 -4.74
CA TRP A 278 -2.03 -25.06 -3.47
C TRP A 278 -2.75 -25.63 -2.25
N THR A 279 -3.28 -26.86 -2.34
CA THR A 279 -3.98 -27.49 -1.20
C THR A 279 -3.06 -27.67 0.03
N ALA A 280 -1.77 -27.98 -0.19
CA ALA A 280 -0.79 -28.19 0.88
C ALA A 280 0.62 -27.71 0.47
N PRO A 281 0.84 -26.40 0.27
CA PRO A 281 2.14 -25.88 -0.13
C PRO A 281 3.18 -26.16 0.96
N ALA A 282 4.44 -26.32 0.54
CA ALA A 282 5.56 -26.41 1.47
C ALA A 282 5.57 -25.19 2.42
N PRO A 283 5.91 -25.34 3.72
CA PRO A 283 5.91 -24.23 4.66
C PRO A 283 6.79 -23.04 4.24
N LEU A 284 7.94 -23.34 3.61
CA LEU A 284 8.85 -22.33 3.08
C LEU A 284 8.21 -21.56 1.92
N LEU A 285 7.68 -22.26 0.91
CA LEU A 285 6.92 -21.66 -0.19
C LEU A 285 5.79 -20.75 0.31
N ARG A 286 4.99 -21.21 1.28
CA ARG A 286 3.90 -20.40 1.86
C ARG A 286 4.42 -19.09 2.45
N THR A 287 5.55 -19.15 3.16
CA THR A 287 6.16 -17.97 3.79
C THR A 287 6.72 -17.00 2.76
N GLN A 288 7.46 -17.51 1.77
CA GLN A 288 8.03 -16.71 0.69
C GLN A 288 6.94 -16.08 -0.19
N ALA A 289 5.87 -16.83 -0.49
CA ALA A 289 4.73 -16.31 -1.25
C ALA A 289 4.05 -15.15 -0.53
N LEU A 290 3.83 -15.26 0.78
CA LEU A 290 3.27 -14.16 1.57
C LEU A 290 4.18 -12.93 1.51
N LYS A 291 5.48 -13.10 1.79
CA LYS A 291 6.47 -12.01 1.73
C LYS A 291 6.49 -11.33 0.36
N PHE A 292 6.47 -12.12 -0.71
CA PHE A 292 6.46 -11.62 -2.09
C PHE A 292 5.22 -10.77 -2.39
N LEU A 293 4.03 -11.22 -1.95
CA LEU A 293 2.77 -10.48 -2.17
C LEU A 293 2.68 -9.21 -1.31
N THR A 294 3.16 -9.25 -0.08
CA THR A 294 3.05 -8.12 0.86
C THR A 294 4.21 -7.14 0.76
N GLY A 295 5.28 -7.47 0.02
CA GLY A 295 6.50 -6.65 -0.03
C GLY A 295 7.23 -6.56 1.31
N THR A 296 6.90 -7.42 2.28
CA THR A 296 7.58 -7.47 3.57
C THR A 296 8.89 -8.21 3.37
N ALA A 297 10.01 -7.50 3.42
CA ALA A 297 11.35 -8.06 3.25
C ALA A 297 11.63 -9.22 4.22
N ASP A 298 12.51 -10.14 3.82
CA ASP A 298 13.23 -10.97 4.76
C ASP A 298 14.07 -10.05 5.68
N PRO A 299 14.14 -10.24 7.01
CA PRO A 299 15.06 -9.50 7.88
C PRO A 299 16.53 -9.48 7.40
N ASP A 300 16.90 -10.40 6.50
CA ASP A 300 18.25 -10.53 5.94
C ASP A 300 18.46 -9.86 4.57
N GLY A 301 17.50 -9.06 4.08
CA GLY A 301 17.73 -8.03 3.05
C GLY A 301 18.52 -8.47 1.80
N GLN A 302 17.87 -9.19 0.88
CA GLN A 302 18.27 -9.22 -0.52
C GLN A 302 17.02 -9.06 -1.40
N TRP A 303 16.94 -7.92 -2.09
CA TRP A 303 16.09 -7.73 -3.25
C TRP A 303 16.92 -8.16 -4.48
N TRP A 304 16.36 -9.04 -5.31
CA TRP A 304 16.88 -9.41 -6.63
C TRP A 304 16.39 -8.44 -7.69
#